data_AF-A0A352XBM3-F1
#
_entry.id   AF-A0A352XBM3-F1
#
_cell.length_a   1.000
_cell.length_b   1.000
_cell.length_c   1.000
_cell.angle_alpha   90.00
_cell.angle_beta   90.00
_cell.angle_gamma   90.00
#
_symmetry.space_group_name_H-M   'P 1'
#
loop_
_entity.id
_entity.type
_entity.pdbx_description
1 polymer ?
#
loop_
_entity_poly.entity_id
_entity_poly.type
_entity_poly.pdbx_seq_one_letter_code
_entity_poly.pdbx_strand_id
1 'polypeptide(L)'
;MADTRADAYLKLIGNLLNAPNGEESAILNANSDLVDGGLIEMMVEVAESLAERGENNAGWLQNFAAQLAEARGISSTATTSEEYFNLLMKLLRATSASDGNPEVVYPLLEANQDKLDLIFAEVLSNWARETLPQQEATAAAEIAGVIGNFGNLIRKFPLAKRRDNLEIAIVG
;
A
#
# COMPACT_ATOMS: atom_id res chain seq x y z
N MET A 1 27.02 -1.48 14.75
CA MET A 1 25.66 -2.07 14.77
C MET A 1 24.83 -1.20 13.86
N ALA A 2 24.26 -1.75 12.78
CA ALA A 2 23.51 -0.93 11.82
C ALA A 2 22.13 -0.65 12.41
N ASP A 3 21.80 0.62 12.63
CA ASP A 3 20.42 1.03 12.94
C ASP A 3 19.54 0.60 11.75
N THR A 4 18.55 -0.25 12.00
CA THR A 4 17.62 -0.66 10.95
C THR A 4 16.60 0.45 10.72
N ARG A 5 15.93 0.44 9.55
CA ARG A 5 14.88 1.42 9.23
C ARG A 5 13.72 1.35 10.25
N ALA A 6 13.42 0.16 10.76
CA ALA A 6 12.45 -0.04 11.83
C ALA A 6 12.89 0.63 13.16
N ASP A 7 14.17 0.53 13.54
CA ASP A 7 14.69 1.23 14.72
C ASP A 7 14.59 2.75 14.58
N ALA A 8 14.81 3.27 13.36
CA ALA A 8 14.67 4.69 13.06
C ALA A 8 13.20 5.14 13.18
N TYR A 9 12.24 4.33 12.71
CA TYR A 9 10.81 4.61 12.87
C TYR A 9 10.40 4.60 14.34
N LEU A 10 10.81 3.61 15.12
CA LEU A 10 10.49 3.55 16.55
C LEU A 10 11.06 4.76 17.32
N LYS A 11 12.29 5.18 17.00
CA LYS A 11 12.89 6.40 17.58
C LYS A 11 12.06 7.64 17.21
N LEU A 12 11.65 7.76 15.95
CA LEU A 12 10.83 8.88 15.48
C LEU A 12 9.45 8.91 16.15
N ILE A 13 8.78 7.76 16.24
CA ILE A 13 7.49 7.62 16.93
C ILE A 13 7.63 7.98 18.41
N GLY A 14 8.69 7.51 19.07
CA GLY A 14 8.99 7.86 20.45
C GLY A 14 9.20 9.37 20.63
N ASN A 15 9.88 10.04 19.70
CA ASN A 15 10.05 11.49 19.74
C ASN A 15 8.72 12.22 19.56
N LEU A 16 7.85 11.75 18.67
CA LEU A 16 6.52 12.32 18.44
C LEU A 16 5.60 12.18 19.66
N LEU A 17 5.61 11.01 20.30
CA LEU A 17 4.81 10.76 21.52
C LEU A 17 5.22 11.60 22.72
N ASN A 18 6.47 12.07 22.75
CA ASN A 18 7.01 12.92 23.81
C ASN A 18 7.11 14.39 23.39
N ALA A 19 6.69 14.74 22.18
CA ALA A 19 6.79 16.08 21.65
C ALA A 19 5.83 17.03 22.38
N PRO A 20 6.24 18.28 22.68
CA PRO A 20 5.30 19.32 23.06
C PRO A 20 4.32 19.60 21.92
N ASN A 21 3.06 19.88 22.26
CA ASN A 21 2.01 20.23 21.29
C ASN A 21 2.50 21.31 20.31
N GLY A 22 2.54 20.96 19.01
CA GLY A 22 2.92 21.86 17.92
C GLY A 22 4.33 21.64 17.36
N GLU A 23 5.17 20.82 18.00
CA GLU A 23 6.52 20.51 17.52
C GLU A 23 6.60 19.29 16.58
N GLU A 24 5.52 18.52 16.47
CA GLU A 24 5.46 17.28 15.70
C GLU A 24 5.77 17.52 14.21
N SER A 25 5.29 18.64 13.68
CA SER A 25 5.55 19.05 12.29
C SER A 25 7.04 19.35 12.03
N ALA A 26 7.73 19.94 13.02
CA ALA A 26 9.16 20.22 12.92
C ALA A 26 9.98 18.92 13.00
N ILE A 27 9.57 17.99 13.88
CA ILE A 27 10.18 16.67 14.02
C ILE A 27 10.04 15.87 12.71
N LEU A 28 8.85 15.87 12.09
CA LEU A 28 8.62 15.20 10.81
C LEU A 28 9.43 15.81 9.67
N ASN A 29 9.51 17.14 9.60
CA ASN A 29 10.32 17.81 8.58
C ASN A 29 11.81 17.48 8.72
N ALA A 30 12.32 17.38 9.95
CA ALA A 30 13.70 16.99 10.21
C ALA A 30 14.01 15.53 9.84
N ASN A 31 12.98 14.68 9.74
CA ASN A 31 13.07 13.26 9.43
C ASN A 31 12.28 12.90 8.16
N SER A 32 12.20 13.83 7.20
CA SER A 32 11.34 13.70 6.01
C SER A 32 11.62 12.46 5.15
N ASP A 33 12.84 11.92 5.22
CA ASP A 33 13.31 10.69 4.58
C ASP A 33 12.74 9.40 5.20
N LEU A 34 12.24 9.50 6.44
CA LEU A 34 11.56 8.43 7.16
C LEU A 34 10.04 8.53 7.04
N VAL A 35 9.49 9.64 6.54
CA VAL A 35 8.04 9.80 6.44
C VAL A 35 7.54 9.15 5.15
N ASP A 36 7.29 7.84 5.23
CA ASP A 36 6.74 6.99 4.17
C ASP A 36 5.66 6.04 4.72
N GLY A 37 5.16 5.13 3.88
CA GLY A 37 4.15 4.13 4.29
C GLY A 37 4.61 3.24 5.45
N GLY A 38 5.90 2.89 5.50
CA GLY A 38 6.45 2.04 6.57
C GLY A 38 6.43 2.72 7.94
N LEU A 39 6.65 4.03 8.01
CA LEU A 39 6.46 4.79 9.26
C LEU A 39 4.99 4.78 9.70
N ILE A 40 4.06 4.95 8.76
CA ILE A 40 2.62 4.99 9.06
C ILE A 40 2.15 3.64 9.61
N GLU A 41 2.57 2.52 9.02
CA GLU A 41 2.31 1.18 9.54
C GLU A 41 2.87 1.01 10.95
N MET A 42 4.12 1.44 11.17
CA MET A 42 4.75 1.33 12.49
C MET A 42 4.02 2.19 13.55
N MET A 43 3.49 3.36 13.17
CA MET A 43 2.66 4.17 14.06
C MET A 43 1.36 3.45 14.48
N VAL A 44 0.74 2.71 13.57
CA VAL A 44 -0.48 1.93 13.87
C VAL A 44 -0.15 0.78 14.83
N GLU A 45 0.90 0.01 14.57
CA GLU A 45 1.31 -1.09 15.46
C GLU A 45 1.67 -0.60 16.87
N VAL A 46 2.38 0.52 16.98
CA VAL A 46 2.69 1.12 18.28
C VAL A 46 1.41 1.63 18.96
N ALA A 47 0.48 2.22 18.21
CA ALA A 47 -0.81 2.66 18.76
C ALA A 47 -1.63 1.49 19.33
N GLU A 48 -1.65 0.34 18.64
CA GLU A 48 -2.28 -0.89 19.13
C GLU A 48 -1.63 -1.39 20.42
N SER A 49 -0.30 -1.44 20.48
CA SER A 49 0.41 -1.85 21.69
C SER A 49 0.19 -0.89 22.87
N LEU A 50 0.08 0.42 22.60
CA LEU A 50 -0.27 1.42 23.60
C LEU A 50 -1.71 1.21 24.11
N ALA A 51 -2.66 0.91 23.22
CA ALA A 51 -4.04 0.65 23.59
C ALA A 51 -4.18 -0.58 24.49
N GLU A 52 -3.46 -1.67 24.16
CA GLU A 52 -3.41 -2.89 25.00
C GLU A 52 -2.86 -2.62 26.40
N ARG A 53 -1.92 -1.67 26.52
CA ARG A 53 -1.33 -1.25 27.80
C ARG A 53 -2.17 -0.20 28.54
N GLY A 54 -3.25 0.30 27.94
CA GLY A 54 -4.09 1.36 28.51
C GLY A 54 -3.43 2.73 28.52
N GLU A 55 -2.46 2.97 27.63
CA GLU A 55 -1.75 4.23 27.49
C GLU A 55 -2.62 5.25 26.72
N ASN A 56 -2.72 6.48 27.23
CA ASN A 56 -3.60 7.51 26.68
C ASN A 56 -3.18 8.00 25.28
N ASN A 57 -1.94 7.75 24.88
CA ASN A 57 -1.41 8.25 23.62
C ASN A 57 -1.81 7.38 22.42
N ALA A 58 -2.41 6.21 22.63
CA ALA A 58 -2.82 5.29 21.58
C ALA A 58 -3.75 5.95 20.53
N GLY A 59 -4.85 6.55 20.99
CA GLY A 59 -5.82 7.19 20.10
C GLY A 59 -5.26 8.43 19.42
N TRP A 60 -4.36 9.15 20.08
CA TRP A 60 -3.65 10.27 19.46
C TRP A 60 -2.75 9.78 18.31
N LEU A 61 -1.93 8.76 18.55
CA LEU A 61 -0.99 8.24 17.56
C LEU A 61 -1.72 7.66 16.35
N GLN A 62 -2.85 6.97 16.57
CA GLN A 62 -3.69 6.45 15.50
C GLN A 62 -4.31 7.57 14.65
N ASN A 63 -4.82 8.64 15.26
CA ASN A 63 -5.34 9.80 14.55
C ASN A 63 -4.24 10.58 13.82
N PHE A 64 -3.04 10.63 14.38
CA PHE A 64 -1.90 11.30 13.79
C PHE A 64 -1.36 10.53 12.56
N ALA A 65 -1.27 9.20 12.66
CA ALA A 65 -0.96 8.33 11.53
C ALA A 65 -1.96 8.51 10.39
N ALA A 66 -3.27 8.56 10.70
CA ALA A 66 -4.32 8.79 9.71
C ALA A 66 -4.22 10.17 9.02
N GLN A 67 -3.89 11.23 9.76
CA GLN A 67 -3.66 12.56 9.20
C GLN A 67 -2.41 12.60 8.31
N LEU A 68 -1.33 11.92 8.70
CA LEU A 68 -0.13 11.82 7.87
C LEU A 68 -0.38 11.04 6.59
N ALA A 69 -1.11 9.94 6.71
CA ALA A 69 -1.66 9.18 5.61
C ALA A 69 -2.44 10.07 4.64
N GLU A 70 -3.45 10.80 5.12
CA GLU A 70 -4.27 11.70 4.31
C GLU A 70 -3.44 12.80 3.65
N ALA A 71 -2.55 13.47 4.40
CA ALA A 71 -1.68 14.53 3.90
C ALA A 71 -0.73 14.05 2.79
N ARG A 72 -0.42 12.75 2.75
CA ARG A 72 0.41 12.12 1.73
C ARG A 72 -0.39 11.44 0.62
N GLY A 73 -1.73 11.41 0.72
CA GLY A 73 -2.57 10.61 -0.18
C GLY A 73 -2.45 9.10 0.04
N ILE A 74 -1.86 8.69 1.17
CA ILE A 74 -1.66 7.32 1.62
C ILE A 74 -2.78 6.98 2.61
N SER A 75 -4.06 7.07 2.24
CA SER A 75 -5.15 6.82 3.20
C SER A 75 -5.10 5.39 3.77
N SER A 76 -4.68 5.22 5.04
CA SER A 76 -4.68 3.94 5.77
C SER A 76 -6.11 3.50 6.14
N THR A 77 -6.42 2.20 6.17
CA THR A 77 -6.42 1.32 7.36
C THR A 77 -6.36 -0.15 6.92
N ALA A 78 -6.02 -1.09 7.80
CA ALA A 78 -5.87 -2.52 7.50
C ALA A 78 -7.04 -3.16 6.70
N THR A 79 -8.26 -2.63 6.83
CA THR A 79 -9.44 -3.02 6.02
C THR A 79 -9.26 -2.66 4.54
N THR A 80 -8.61 -1.54 4.24
CA THR A 80 -8.25 -1.08 2.89
C THR A 80 -7.13 -1.95 2.30
N SER A 81 -6.07 -2.27 3.06
CA SER A 81 -4.99 -3.15 2.55
C SER A 81 -5.50 -4.55 2.19
N GLU A 82 -6.31 -5.17 3.06
CA GLU A 82 -6.89 -6.49 2.78
C GLU A 82 -7.88 -6.45 1.59
N GLU A 83 -8.70 -5.40 1.46
CA GLU A 83 -9.61 -5.25 0.32
C GLU A 83 -8.86 -5.06 -1.01
N TYR A 84 -7.80 -4.25 -1.03
CA TYR A 84 -6.98 -4.03 -2.21
C TYR A 84 -6.18 -5.29 -2.57
N PHE A 85 -5.66 -6.00 -1.58
CA PHE A 85 -5.00 -7.29 -1.77
C PHE A 85 -5.98 -8.35 -2.31
N ASN A 86 -7.18 -8.45 -1.74
CA ASN A 86 -8.21 -9.37 -2.22
C ASN A 86 -8.65 -9.03 -3.65
N LEU A 87 -8.77 -7.74 -3.97
CA LEU A 87 -9.05 -7.28 -5.33
C LEU A 87 -7.91 -7.65 -6.29
N LEU A 88 -6.66 -7.43 -5.90
CA LEU A 88 -5.46 -7.81 -6.67
C LEU A 88 -5.49 -9.31 -6.99
N MET A 89 -5.65 -10.16 -5.97
CA MET A 89 -5.67 -11.61 -6.16
C MET A 89 -6.85 -12.06 -7.03
N LYS A 90 -8.02 -11.41 -6.90
CA LYS A 90 -9.19 -11.69 -7.74
C LYS A 90 -8.91 -11.34 -9.21
N LEU A 91 -8.29 -10.19 -9.48
CA LEU A 91 -7.98 -9.73 -10.84
C LEU A 91 -6.87 -10.56 -11.50
N LEU A 92 -5.80 -10.89 -10.77
CA LEU A 92 -4.72 -11.75 -11.30
C LEU A 92 -5.21 -13.17 -11.59
N ARG A 93 -6.04 -13.75 -10.70
CA ARG A 93 -6.66 -15.06 -10.93
C ARG A 93 -7.60 -15.04 -12.13
N ALA A 94 -8.45 -14.01 -12.26
CA ALA A 94 -9.33 -13.87 -13.41
C ALA A 94 -8.53 -13.72 -14.72
N THR A 95 -7.45 -12.94 -14.69
CA THR A 95 -6.54 -12.76 -15.83
C THR A 95 -5.88 -14.09 -16.22
N SER A 96 -5.33 -14.82 -15.25
CA SER A 96 -4.71 -16.13 -15.49
C SER A 96 -5.71 -17.17 -16.00
N ALA A 97 -6.86 -17.33 -15.33
CA ALA A 97 -7.85 -18.36 -15.67
C ALA A 97 -8.55 -18.12 -17.01
N SER A 98 -8.53 -16.87 -17.51
CA SER A 98 -9.16 -16.50 -18.77
C SER A 98 -8.17 -16.19 -19.89
N ASP A 99 -6.87 -16.43 -19.68
CA ASP A 99 -5.80 -16.06 -20.61
C ASP A 99 -5.87 -14.58 -21.05
N GLY A 100 -6.17 -13.71 -20.09
CA GLY A 100 -6.31 -12.27 -20.31
C GLY A 100 -7.55 -11.87 -21.13
N ASN A 101 -8.63 -12.65 -21.10
CA ASN A 101 -9.87 -12.30 -21.81
C ASN A 101 -10.52 -11.02 -21.20
N PRO A 102 -10.67 -9.93 -21.98
CA PRO A 102 -11.33 -8.72 -21.53
C PRO A 102 -12.77 -8.93 -21.04
N GLU A 103 -13.53 -9.85 -21.64
CA GLU A 103 -14.94 -10.11 -21.25
C GLU A 103 -15.07 -10.66 -19.83
N VAL A 104 -14.01 -11.26 -19.30
CA VAL A 104 -13.97 -11.79 -17.93
C VAL A 104 -13.43 -10.75 -16.94
N VAL A 105 -12.40 -9.99 -17.35
CA VAL A 105 -11.69 -9.08 -16.45
C VAL A 105 -12.34 -7.70 -16.37
N TYR A 106 -12.88 -7.18 -17.47
CA TYR A 106 -13.46 -5.83 -17.51
C TYR A 106 -14.66 -5.63 -16.58
N PRO A 107 -15.59 -6.60 -16.41
CA PRO A 107 -16.66 -6.46 -15.42
C PRO A 107 -16.13 -6.33 -13.98
N LEU A 108 -15.00 -6.95 -13.67
CA LEU A 108 -14.36 -6.84 -12.34
C LEU A 108 -13.74 -5.45 -12.14
N LEU A 109 -13.08 -4.91 -13.18
CA LEU A 109 -12.57 -3.54 -13.16
C LEU A 109 -13.70 -2.53 -13.04
N GLU A 110 -14.80 -2.73 -13.76
CA GLU A 110 -15.97 -1.85 -13.74
C GLU A 110 -16.64 -1.81 -12.35
N ALA A 111 -16.71 -2.94 -11.67
CA ALA A 111 -17.31 -3.03 -10.34
C ALA A 111 -16.44 -2.45 -9.21
N ASN A 112 -15.16 -2.14 -9.46
CA ASN A 112 -14.19 -1.71 -8.44
C ASN A 112 -13.42 -0.44 -8.87
N GLN A 113 -14.03 0.42 -9.71
CA GLN A 113 -13.37 1.62 -10.25
C GLN A 113 -12.90 2.60 -9.17
N ASP A 114 -13.58 2.63 -8.03
CA ASP A 114 -13.23 3.42 -6.86
C ASP A 114 -11.88 3.01 -6.24
N LYS A 115 -11.44 1.77 -6.49
CA LYS A 115 -10.22 1.17 -5.97
C LYS A 115 -9.10 1.05 -7.01
N LEU A 116 -9.32 1.50 -8.25
CA LEU A 116 -8.28 1.55 -9.29
C LEU A 116 -7.50 2.86 -9.18
N ASP A 117 -6.79 3.03 -8.08
CA ASP A 117 -6.02 4.23 -7.75
C ASP A 117 -4.53 3.89 -7.51
N LEU A 118 -3.77 4.85 -7.00
CA LEU A 118 -2.34 4.70 -6.74
C LEU A 118 -2.02 3.71 -5.61
N ILE A 119 -2.96 3.50 -4.68
CA ILE A 119 -2.80 2.52 -3.60
C ILE A 119 -2.84 1.11 -4.19
N PHE A 120 -3.71 0.88 -5.17
CA PHE A 120 -3.74 -0.41 -5.90
C PHE A 120 -2.44 -0.68 -6.66
N ALA A 121 -1.87 0.35 -7.30
CA ALA A 121 -0.58 0.23 -7.98
C ALA A 121 0.54 -0.17 -7.00
N GLU A 122 0.56 0.43 -5.80
CA GLU A 122 1.53 0.12 -4.76
C GLU A 122 1.38 -1.32 -4.25
N VAL A 123 0.15 -1.77 -3.97
CA VAL A 123 -0.12 -3.15 -3.55
C VAL A 123 0.32 -4.17 -4.60
N LEU A 124 0.04 -3.92 -5.89
CA LEU A 124 0.53 -4.75 -7.00
C LEU A 124 2.07 -4.79 -7.03
N SER A 125 2.73 -3.63 -6.94
CA SER A 125 4.19 -3.53 -6.97
C SER A 125 4.84 -4.29 -5.82
N ASN A 126 4.36 -4.08 -4.59
CA ASN A 126 4.93 -4.69 -3.40
C ASN A 126 4.73 -6.21 -3.42
N TRP A 127 3.53 -6.66 -3.75
CA TRP A 127 3.25 -8.09 -3.88
C TRP A 127 4.14 -8.76 -4.94
N ALA A 128 4.34 -8.13 -6.10
CA ALA A 128 5.20 -8.67 -7.15
C ALA A 128 6.66 -8.73 -6.73
N ARG A 129 7.17 -7.68 -6.07
CA ARG A 129 8.55 -7.61 -5.54
C ARG A 129 8.82 -8.65 -4.46
N GLU A 130 7.83 -8.95 -3.63
CA GLU A 130 7.96 -9.98 -2.60
C GLU A 130 7.79 -11.39 -3.17
N THR A 131 6.82 -11.60 -4.06
CA THR A 131 6.44 -12.94 -4.52
C THR A 131 7.40 -13.47 -5.59
N LEU A 132 7.75 -12.68 -6.61
CA LEU A 132 8.52 -13.17 -7.75
C LEU A 132 9.89 -13.74 -7.36
N PRO A 133 10.69 -13.13 -6.46
CA PRO A 133 11.99 -13.67 -6.06
C PRO A 133 11.91 -14.96 -5.23
N GLN A 134 10.73 -15.27 -4.67
CA GLN A 134 10.51 -16.48 -3.87
C GLN A 134 10.09 -17.69 -4.71
N GLN A 135 9.82 -17.49 -6.02
CA GLN A 135 9.41 -18.55 -6.92
C GLN A 135 10.58 -19.05 -7.77
N GLU A 136 10.50 -20.32 -8.17
CA GLU A 136 11.39 -20.88 -9.19
C GLU A 136 11.21 -20.14 -10.53
N ALA A 137 12.26 -20.10 -11.36
CA ALA A 137 12.31 -19.26 -12.56
C ALA A 137 11.09 -19.41 -13.49
N THR A 138 10.61 -20.64 -13.71
CA THR A 138 9.42 -20.90 -14.55
C THR A 138 8.15 -20.32 -13.92
N ALA A 139 7.93 -20.54 -12.62
CA ALA A 139 6.75 -20.02 -11.92
C ALA A 139 6.78 -18.49 -11.83
N ALA A 140 7.96 -17.90 -11.57
CA ALA A 140 8.14 -16.46 -11.61
C ALA A 140 7.81 -15.87 -12.99
N ALA A 141 8.24 -16.52 -14.07
CA ALA A 141 7.94 -16.10 -15.44
C ALA A 141 6.43 -16.20 -15.77
N GLU A 142 5.75 -17.25 -15.31
CA GLU A 142 4.30 -17.39 -15.46
C GLU A 142 3.54 -16.27 -14.73
N ILE A 143 3.92 -15.98 -13.47
CA ILE A 143 3.31 -14.89 -12.69
C ILE A 143 3.56 -13.54 -13.36
N ALA A 144 4.79 -13.27 -13.80
CA ALA A 144 5.13 -12.04 -14.52
C ALA A 144 4.31 -11.89 -15.82
N GLY A 145 4.08 -13.00 -16.54
CA GLY A 145 3.20 -13.01 -17.72
C GLY A 145 1.76 -12.63 -17.38
N VAL A 146 1.22 -13.14 -16.28
CA VAL A 146 -0.13 -12.77 -15.79
C VAL A 146 -0.19 -11.28 -15.42
N ILE A 147 0.81 -10.77 -14.71
CA ILE A 147 0.89 -9.35 -14.33
C ILE A 147 0.93 -8.47 -15.58
N GLY A 148 1.77 -8.78 -16.57
CA GLY A 148 1.86 -8.02 -17.82
C GLY A 148 0.59 -8.10 -18.68
N ASN A 149 -0.11 -9.23 -18.68
CA ASN A 149 -1.42 -9.34 -19.32
C ASN A 149 -2.46 -8.46 -18.64
N PHE A 150 -2.46 -8.42 -17.31
CA PHE A 150 -3.33 -7.53 -16.53
C PHE A 150 -3.01 -6.05 -16.77
N GLY A 151 -1.73 -5.66 -16.77
CA GLY A 151 -1.28 -4.30 -17.11
C GLY A 151 -1.75 -3.87 -18.51
N ASN A 152 -1.71 -4.79 -19.48
CA ASN A 152 -2.24 -4.53 -20.82
C ASN A 152 -3.77 -4.32 -20.86
N LEU A 153 -4.51 -5.05 -20.04
CA LEU A 153 -5.97 -4.92 -19.92
C LEU A 153 -6.36 -3.59 -19.29
N ILE A 154 -5.76 -3.23 -18.15
CA ILE A 154 -6.10 -2.00 -17.44
C ILE A 154 -5.75 -0.75 -18.25
N ARG A 155 -4.65 -0.79 -19.04
CA ARG A 155 -4.28 0.27 -19.99
C ARG A 155 -5.36 0.52 -21.06
N LYS A 156 -6.06 -0.53 -21.50
CA LYS A 156 -7.08 -0.49 -22.56
C LYS A 156 -8.50 -0.34 -22.00
N PHE A 157 -8.66 -0.35 -20.69
CA PHE A 157 -9.97 -0.31 -20.05
C PHE A 157 -10.67 1.04 -20.31
N PRO A 158 -11.86 1.05 -20.94
CA PRO A 158 -12.44 2.26 -21.53
C PRO A 158 -13.07 3.25 -20.53
N LEU A 159 -13.22 2.91 -19.25
CA LEU A 159 -14.12 3.63 -18.32
C LEU A 159 -13.51 4.28 -17.07
N ALA A 160 -12.20 4.24 -16.80
CA ALA A 160 -11.66 4.81 -15.55
C ALA A 160 -10.56 5.86 -15.75
N LYS A 161 -10.47 6.76 -14.74
CA LYS A 161 -9.50 7.85 -14.56
C LYS A 161 -8.14 7.54 -15.21
N ARG A 162 -7.93 8.07 -16.42
CA ARG A 162 -6.80 7.75 -17.31
C ARG A 162 -5.42 7.79 -16.66
N ARG A 163 -5.22 8.61 -15.62
CA ARG A 163 -3.91 8.84 -15.03
C ARG A 163 -3.49 7.69 -14.09
N ASP A 164 -4.39 7.19 -13.27
CA ASP A 164 -4.05 6.16 -12.27
C ASP A 164 -3.95 4.77 -12.92
N ASN A 165 -4.78 4.49 -13.93
CA ASN A 165 -4.65 3.29 -14.77
C ASN A 165 -3.31 3.20 -15.52
N LEU A 166 -2.70 4.34 -15.85
CA LEU A 166 -1.38 4.37 -16.49
C LEU A 166 -0.28 3.98 -15.51
N GLU A 167 -0.35 4.42 -14.24
CA GLU A 167 0.63 4.01 -13.23
C GLU A 167 0.51 2.51 -12.91
N ILE A 168 -0.71 1.97 -12.82
CA ILE A 168 -0.91 0.53 -12.64
C ILE A 168 -0.37 -0.27 -13.84
N ALA A 169 -0.58 0.22 -15.07
CA ALA A 169 -0.07 -0.41 -16.30
C ALA A 169 1.44 -0.24 -16.52
N ILE A 170 2.10 0.65 -15.78
CA ILE A 170 3.57 0.81 -15.80
C ILE A 170 4.20 -0.15 -14.80
N VAL A 171 3.53 -0.38 -13.67
CA VAL A 171 3.99 -1.30 -12.62
C VAL A 171 3.79 -2.76 -13.02
N GLY A 172 2.70 -3.09 -13.70
CA GLY A 172 2.39 -4.44 -14.17
C GLY A 172 2.76 -4.71 -15.61
#